data_AF-A0A8S9LBX4-F1
#
_entry.id   AF-A0A8S9LBX4-F1
#
_cell.length_a   1.000
_cell.length_b   1.000
_cell.length_c   1.000
_cell.angle_alpha   90.00
_cell.angle_beta   90.00
_cell.angle_gamma   90.00
#
_symmetry.space_group_name_H-M   'P 1'
#
loop_
_entity.id
_entity.type
_entity.pdbx_description
1 polymer ?
#
loop_
_entity_poly.entity_id
_entity_poly.type
_entity_poly.pdbx_seq_one_letter_code
_entity_poly.pdbx_strand_id
1 'polypeptide(L)'
;MLNYIGYITSENITKGIQLRKYLGAVAFNNITRLVFGKRFVDADGVMDEQGLEFHAIVSNGLKLGASLSIAEHIPWLRWMCPADEKAFAEHGARRDLLTRAIMEEHTLARQKSSGPKQHFVDALLTLKDQYDLSEDIIIGLLWDMITAGMDTAAITTEWAMAEMIKNPRV
;
A
#
# COMPACT_ATOMS: atom_id res chain seq x y z
N MET A 1 -25.55 30.37 35.14
CA MET A 1 -24.78 29.12 35.27
C MET A 1 -25.50 28.05 34.45
N LEU A 2 -24.98 27.87 33.23
CA LEU A 2 -25.19 26.84 32.19
C LEU A 2 -26.47 25.96 32.22
N ASN A 3 -27.43 26.29 31.35
CA ASN A 3 -28.40 25.36 30.77
C ASN A 3 -28.40 25.58 29.24
N TYR A 4 -27.68 24.73 28.50
CA TYR A 4 -27.80 24.62 27.04
C TYR A 4 -27.50 23.17 26.66
N ILE A 5 -28.45 22.27 26.93
CA ILE A 5 -28.54 21.00 26.21
C ILE A 5 -29.46 21.29 25.04
N GLY A 6 -28.86 21.75 23.94
CA GLY A 6 -29.53 21.89 22.66
C GLY A 6 -29.85 20.50 22.11
N TYR A 7 -31.13 20.26 21.91
CA TYR A 7 -31.71 19.08 21.28
C TYR A 7 -30.97 18.74 19.98
N ILE A 8 -30.36 17.56 19.93
CA ILE A 8 -30.03 16.89 18.67
C ILE A 8 -31.37 16.44 18.10
N THR A 9 -31.92 17.26 17.21
CA THR A 9 -33.12 16.94 16.41
C THR A 9 -32.87 15.66 15.61
N SER A 10 -33.81 14.72 15.73
CA SER A 10 -33.82 13.36 15.20
C SER A 10 -34.01 13.25 13.68
N GLU A 11 -33.56 14.23 12.89
CA GLU A 11 -33.82 14.31 11.44
C GLU A 11 -32.57 14.27 10.56
N ASN A 12 -31.40 13.98 11.13
CA ASN A 12 -30.25 13.51 10.37
C ASN A 12 -29.81 12.17 10.96
N ILE A 13 -30.45 11.08 10.55
CA ILE A 13 -29.83 9.75 10.67
C ILE A 13 -28.61 9.82 9.74
N THR A 14 -27.47 10.24 10.29
CA THR A 14 -26.19 10.21 9.60
C THR A 14 -25.99 8.82 9.06
N LYS A 15 -25.99 8.68 7.74
CA LYS A 15 -25.74 7.42 7.05
C LYS A 15 -24.45 6.82 7.57
N GLY A 16 -24.51 5.62 8.14
CA GLY A 16 -23.31 4.91 8.60
C GLY A 16 -22.31 4.77 7.46
N ILE A 17 -21.03 5.06 7.73
CA ILE A 17 -19.95 5.00 6.75
C ILE A 17 -19.09 3.78 7.05
N GLN A 18 -18.71 3.03 6.01
CA GLN A 18 -17.74 1.94 6.14
C GLN A 18 -16.32 2.51 6.11
N LEU A 19 -15.77 2.77 7.30
CA LEU A 19 -14.50 3.47 7.50
C LEU A 19 -13.31 2.81 6.77
N ARG A 20 -13.25 1.47 6.79
CA ARG A 20 -12.20 0.66 6.16
C ARG A 20 -11.93 1.01 4.70
N LYS A 21 -12.97 1.30 3.91
CA LYS A 21 -12.82 1.69 2.51
C LYS A 21 -12.01 2.99 2.36
N TYR A 22 -12.28 3.97 3.22
CA TYR A 22 -11.63 5.28 3.18
C TYR A 22 -10.23 5.21 3.76
N LEU A 23 -10.05 4.51 4.88
CA LEU A 23 -8.73 4.34 5.50
C LEU A 23 -7.77 3.56 4.60
N GLY A 24 -8.24 2.50 3.94
CA GLY A 24 -7.45 1.78 2.95
C GLY A 24 -6.98 2.67 1.81
N ALA A 25 -7.88 3.51 1.25
CA ALA A 25 -7.52 4.44 0.19
C ALA A 25 -6.51 5.53 0.65
N VAL A 26 -6.68 6.05 1.87
CA VAL A 26 -5.74 7.04 2.45
C VAL A 26 -4.39 6.40 2.72
N ALA A 27 -4.34 5.21 3.32
CA ALA A 27 -3.11 4.48 3.57
C ALA A 27 -2.38 4.16 2.27
N PHE A 28 -3.09 3.64 1.26
CA PHE A 28 -2.56 3.41 -0.08
C PHE A 28 -1.93 4.67 -0.68
N ASN A 29 -2.66 5.78 -0.69
CA ASN A 29 -2.17 7.03 -1.28
C ASN A 29 -0.96 7.59 -0.53
N ASN A 30 -0.94 7.50 0.80
CA ASN A 30 0.19 7.96 1.60
C ASN A 30 1.44 7.10 1.37
N ILE A 31 1.30 5.77 1.44
CA ILE A 31 2.43 4.85 1.30
C ILE A 31 3.01 4.89 -0.11
N THR A 32 2.18 4.86 -1.15
CA THR A 32 2.65 4.96 -2.54
C THR A 32 3.35 6.31 -2.81
N ARG A 33 2.86 7.40 -2.22
CA ARG A 33 3.52 8.72 -2.31
C ARG A 33 4.83 8.79 -1.54
N LEU A 34 4.92 8.17 -0.37
CA LEU A 34 6.16 8.11 0.41
C LEU A 34 7.21 7.25 -0.29
N VAL A 35 6.80 6.09 -0.79
CA VAL A 35 7.69 5.08 -1.35
C VAL A 35 8.12 5.43 -2.77
N PHE A 36 7.16 5.59 -3.67
CA PHE A 36 7.39 5.84 -5.10
C PHE A 36 7.31 7.30 -5.50
N GLY A 37 6.98 8.23 -4.59
CA GLY A 37 6.74 9.62 -4.98
C GLY A 37 5.53 9.83 -5.89
N LYS A 38 4.68 8.81 -6.04
CA LYS A 38 3.53 8.82 -6.94
C LYS A 38 2.22 8.79 -6.18
N ARG A 39 1.24 9.50 -6.73
CA ARG A 39 -0.16 9.39 -6.33
C ARG A 39 -0.90 8.79 -7.52
N PHE A 40 -1.26 7.52 -7.41
CA PHE A 40 -1.90 6.75 -8.49
C PHE A 40 -3.39 7.06 -8.66
N VAL A 41 -4.02 7.72 -7.70
CA VAL A 41 -5.44 8.08 -7.72
C VAL A 41 -5.57 9.60 -7.69
N ASP A 42 -6.27 10.18 -8.65
CA ASP A 42 -6.45 11.63 -8.74
C ASP A 42 -7.43 12.20 -7.69
N ALA A 43 -7.88 13.45 -7.88
CA ALA A 43 -8.82 14.10 -6.98
C ALA A 43 -10.26 13.56 -7.13
N ASP A 44 -10.61 13.07 -8.31
CA ASP A 44 -11.93 12.53 -8.66
C ASP A 44 -12.05 11.04 -8.30
N GLY A 45 -10.95 10.43 -7.85
CA GLY A 45 -10.89 9.02 -7.47
C GLY A 45 -10.57 8.09 -8.64
N VAL A 46 -10.13 8.62 -9.78
CA VAL A 46 -9.74 7.84 -10.95
C VAL A 46 -8.29 7.40 -10.80
N MET A 47 -8.05 6.12 -11.06
CA MET A 47 -6.73 5.50 -10.97
C MET A 47 -6.05 5.53 -12.34
N ASP A 48 -4.78 5.93 -12.39
CA ASP A 48 -3.97 5.87 -13.61
C ASP A 48 -3.58 4.43 -13.98
N GLU A 49 -3.00 4.24 -15.18
CA GLU A 49 -2.63 2.92 -15.68
C GLU A 49 -1.61 2.21 -14.77
N GLN A 50 -0.61 2.93 -14.25
CA GLN A 50 0.36 2.37 -13.32
C GLN A 50 -0.29 1.96 -11.99
N GLY A 51 -1.25 2.73 -11.52
CA GLY A 51 -2.07 2.44 -10.36
C GLY A 51 -2.91 1.18 -10.53
N LEU A 52 -3.54 1.03 -11.69
CA LEU A 52 -4.33 -0.16 -12.02
C LEU A 52 -3.45 -1.40 -12.03
N GLU A 53 -2.27 -1.32 -12.65
CA GLU A 53 -1.30 -2.41 -12.66
C GLU A 53 -0.78 -2.71 -11.24
N PHE A 54 -0.45 -1.68 -10.47
CA PHE A 54 -0.04 -1.81 -9.07
C PHE A 54 -1.11 -2.52 -8.24
N HIS A 55 -2.37 -2.10 -8.36
CA HIS A 55 -3.49 -2.71 -7.64
C HIS A 55 -3.68 -4.18 -8.06
N ALA A 56 -3.53 -4.49 -9.36
CA ALA A 56 -3.57 -5.86 -9.86
C ALA A 56 -2.44 -6.72 -9.29
N ILE A 57 -1.21 -6.18 -9.21
CA ILE A 57 -0.06 -6.83 -8.58
C ILE A 57 -0.36 -7.12 -7.11
N VAL A 58 -0.75 -6.13 -6.32
CA VAL A 58 -1.06 -6.32 -4.88
C VAL A 58 -2.16 -7.36 -4.68
N SER A 59 -3.25 -7.27 -5.45
CA SER A 59 -4.38 -8.22 -5.35
C SER A 59 -3.95 -9.66 -5.70
N ASN A 60 -3.11 -9.83 -6.72
CA ASN A 60 -2.60 -11.14 -7.10
C ASN A 60 -1.61 -11.69 -6.07
N GLY A 61 -0.73 -10.84 -5.54
CA GLY A 61 0.24 -11.20 -4.50
C GLY A 61 -0.44 -11.69 -3.22
N LEU A 62 -1.53 -11.05 -2.79
CA LEU A 62 -2.32 -11.51 -1.64
C LEU A 62 -2.92 -12.91 -1.86
N LYS A 63 -3.44 -13.18 -3.06
CA LYS A 63 -4.00 -14.51 -3.41
C LYS A 63 -2.93 -15.60 -3.41
N LEU A 64 -1.78 -15.32 -4.03
CA LEU A 64 -0.65 -16.23 -4.08
C LEU A 64 -0.08 -16.49 -2.67
N GLY A 65 0.09 -15.44 -1.87
CA GLY A 65 0.57 -15.54 -0.49
C GLY A 65 -0.38 -16.32 0.42
N ALA A 66 -1.70 -16.15 0.27
CA ALA A 66 -2.69 -16.93 1.01
C ALA A 66 -2.61 -18.43 0.72
N SER A 67 -2.42 -18.81 -0.56
CA SER A 67 -2.25 -20.23 -0.95
C SER A 67 -1.00 -20.84 -0.32
N LEU A 68 0.13 -20.11 -0.37
CA LEU A 68 1.39 -20.55 0.22
C LEU A 68 1.28 -20.77 1.73
N SER A 69 0.65 -19.81 2.43
CA SER A 69 0.43 -19.87 3.87
C SER A 69 -0.31 -21.15 4.29
N ILE A 70 -1.36 -21.55 3.57
CA ILE A 70 -2.12 -22.77 3.86
C ILE A 70 -1.24 -24.02 3.70
N ALA A 71 -0.47 -24.09 2.61
CA ALA A 71 0.39 -25.24 2.33
C ALA A 71 1.53 -25.41 3.36
N GLU A 72 2.04 -24.30 3.90
CA GLU A 72 3.11 -24.29 4.91
C GLU A 72 2.60 -24.60 6.32
N HIS A 73 1.44 -24.04 6.71
CA HIS A 73 0.89 -24.22 8.07
C HIS A 73 0.10 -25.53 8.23
N ILE A 74 -0.42 -26.09 7.12
CA ILE A 74 -1.20 -27.33 7.12
C ILE A 74 -0.64 -28.30 6.07
N PRO A 75 0.49 -28.97 6.37
CA PRO A 75 1.23 -29.74 5.37
C PRO A 75 0.41 -30.86 4.68
N TRP A 76 -0.57 -31.45 5.36
CA TRP A 76 -1.43 -32.50 4.80
C TRP A 76 -2.49 -31.96 3.82
N LEU A 77 -2.71 -30.64 3.74
CA LEU A 77 -3.57 -29.99 2.73
C LEU A 77 -2.79 -29.45 1.53
N ARG A 78 -1.47 -29.65 1.48
CA ARG A 78 -0.61 -29.17 0.38
C ARG A 78 -1.05 -29.64 -1.01
N TRP A 79 -1.71 -30.79 -1.11
CA TRP A 79 -2.26 -31.30 -2.37
C TRP A 79 -3.46 -30.50 -2.90
N MET A 80 -4.19 -29.78 -2.04
CA MET A 80 -5.29 -28.88 -2.43
C MET A 80 -4.79 -27.49 -2.83
N CYS A 81 -3.62 -27.09 -2.33
CA CYS A 81 -2.98 -25.80 -2.58
C CYS A 81 -1.57 -26.00 -3.15
N PRO A 82 -1.41 -26.61 -4.33
CA PRO A 82 -0.10 -26.72 -4.96
C PRO A 82 0.44 -25.31 -5.25
N ALA A 83 1.73 -25.10 -4.97
CA ALA A 83 2.42 -23.87 -5.33
C ALA A 83 2.49 -23.78 -6.86
N ASP A 84 1.88 -22.76 -7.43
CA ASP A 84 1.95 -22.48 -8.86
C ASP A 84 3.20 -21.63 -9.15
N GLU A 85 4.35 -22.30 -9.27
CA GLU A 85 5.65 -21.65 -9.51
C GLU A 85 5.62 -20.73 -10.73
N LYS A 86 4.85 -21.09 -11.76
CA LYS A 86 4.69 -20.27 -12.96
C LYS A 86 3.94 -18.98 -12.63
N ALA A 87 2.83 -19.05 -11.90
CA ALA A 87 2.09 -17.88 -11.47
C ALA A 87 2.93 -16.97 -10.55
N PHE A 88 3.78 -17.54 -9.67
CA PHE A 88 4.73 -16.77 -8.86
C PHE A 88 5.77 -16.04 -9.71
N ALA A 89 6.36 -16.72 -10.68
CA ALA A 89 7.36 -16.12 -11.58
C ALA A 89 6.75 -15.00 -12.45
N GLU A 90 5.56 -15.23 -13.01
CA GLU A 90 4.83 -14.21 -13.80
C GLU A 90 4.44 -13.01 -12.93
N HIS A 91 4.00 -13.24 -11.68
CA HIS A 91 3.70 -12.18 -10.74
C HIS A 91 4.94 -11.35 -10.38
N GLY A 92 6.06 -12.01 -10.09
CA GLY A 92 7.34 -11.36 -9.82
C GLY A 92 7.81 -10.51 -11.00
N ALA A 93 7.75 -11.06 -12.22
CA ALA A 93 8.14 -10.32 -13.43
C ALA A 93 7.28 -9.06 -13.65
N ARG A 94 5.96 -9.13 -13.45
CA ARG A 94 5.07 -7.95 -13.55
C ARG A 94 5.38 -6.89 -12.50
N ARG A 95 5.59 -7.33 -11.26
CA ARG A 95 5.98 -6.49 -10.13
C ARG A 95 7.29 -5.74 -10.43
N ASP A 96 8.30 -6.47 -10.90
CA ASP A 96 9.62 -5.92 -11.18
C ASP A 96 9.57 -4.96 -12.39
N LEU A 97 8.80 -5.29 -13.43
CA LEU A 97 8.59 -4.43 -14.60
C LEU A 97 8.00 -3.07 -14.22
N LEU A 98 6.92 -3.06 -13.42
CA LEU A 98 6.32 -1.82 -12.93
C LEU A 98 7.32 -1.00 -12.11
N THR A 99 8.07 -1.67 -11.24
CA THR A 99 9.02 -1.00 -10.34
C THR A 99 10.19 -0.39 -11.11
N ARG A 100 10.72 -1.11 -12.10
CA ARG A 100 11.77 -0.61 -12.98
C ARG A 100 11.34 0.63 -13.76
N ALA A 101 10.11 0.65 -14.28
CA ALA A 101 9.57 1.82 -14.96
C ALA A 101 9.55 3.05 -14.01
N ILE A 102 9.10 2.88 -12.76
CA ILE A 102 9.10 3.96 -11.76
C ILE A 102 10.54 4.39 -11.41
N MET A 103 11.47 3.45 -11.24
CA MET A 103 12.87 3.75 -10.95
C MET A 103 13.54 4.52 -12.09
N GLU A 104 13.24 4.18 -13.35
CA GLU A 104 13.73 4.88 -14.53
C GLU A 104 13.21 6.32 -14.58
N GLU A 105 11.91 6.53 -14.30
CA GLU A 105 11.33 7.87 -14.21
C GLU A 105 12.05 8.75 -13.18
N HIS A 106 12.35 8.19 -12.00
CA HIS A 106 13.11 8.90 -10.96
C HIS A 106 14.55 9.18 -11.37
N THR A 107 15.21 8.22 -12.03
CA THR A 107 16.57 8.38 -12.56
C THR A 107 16.63 9.52 -13.57
N LEU A 108 15.69 9.57 -14.52
CA LEU A 108 15.58 10.65 -15.50
C LEU A 108 15.25 11.99 -14.86
N ALA A 109 14.39 12.01 -13.84
CA ALA A 109 14.05 13.24 -13.11
C ALA A 109 15.27 13.82 -12.40
N ARG A 110 16.10 12.98 -11.75
CA ARG A 110 17.34 13.37 -11.05
C ARG A 110 18.36 14.04 -11.97
N GLN A 111 18.47 13.57 -13.20
CA GLN A 111 19.38 14.16 -14.19
C GLN A 111 18.96 15.59 -14.59
N LYS A 112 17.67 15.89 -14.49
CA LYS A 112 17.10 17.20 -14.87
C LYS A 112 16.98 18.17 -13.70
N SER A 113 16.99 17.69 -12.45
CA SER A 113 16.86 18.50 -11.24
C SER A 113 18.21 18.74 -10.55
N SER A 114 18.26 19.74 -9.68
CA SER A 114 19.45 20.07 -8.85
C SER A 114 19.68 19.09 -7.69
N GLY A 115 19.30 17.82 -7.85
CA GLY A 115 19.43 16.77 -6.82
C GLY A 115 18.21 15.84 -6.72
N PRO A 116 18.35 14.75 -5.94
CA PRO A 116 17.29 13.77 -5.75
C PRO A 116 16.11 14.33 -4.96
N LYS A 117 14.89 13.89 -5.30
CA LYS A 117 13.70 14.13 -4.47
C LYS A 117 13.82 13.32 -3.17
N GLN A 118 13.06 13.67 -2.14
CA GLN A 118 13.08 12.99 -0.84
C GLN A 118 12.02 11.88 -0.73
N HIS A 119 11.95 10.99 -1.72
CA HIS A 119 11.13 9.78 -1.65
C HIS A 119 11.99 8.56 -1.29
N PHE A 120 11.36 7.46 -0.87
CA PHE A 120 12.13 6.27 -0.48
C PHE A 120 12.88 5.65 -1.67
N VAL A 121 12.25 5.55 -2.85
CA VAL A 121 12.91 5.14 -4.09
C VAL A 121 14.13 5.98 -4.40
N ASP A 122 14.06 7.28 -4.08
CA ASP A 122 15.18 8.17 -4.27
C ASP A 122 16.33 7.85 -3.29
N ALA A 123 16.02 7.66 -2.01
CA ALA A 123 17.03 7.26 -1.03
C ALA A 123 17.71 5.94 -1.44
N LEU A 124 16.94 4.95 -1.89
CA LEU A 124 17.48 3.65 -2.33
C LEU A 124 18.33 3.75 -3.59
N LEU A 125 17.94 4.58 -4.58
CA LEU A 125 18.76 4.85 -5.75
C LEU A 125 20.10 5.50 -5.38
N THR A 126 20.12 6.41 -4.41
CA THR A 126 21.37 6.99 -3.92
C THR A 126 22.24 5.96 -3.19
N LEU A 127 21.63 5.06 -2.42
CA LEU A 127 22.35 3.95 -1.77
C LEU A 127 22.88 2.93 -2.79
N LYS A 128 22.16 2.72 -3.91
CA LYS A 128 22.63 1.92 -5.04
C LYS A 128 23.99 2.40 -5.53
N ASP A 129 24.09 3.70 -5.80
CA ASP A 129 25.29 4.31 -6.36
C ASP A 129 26.45 4.33 -5.35
N GLN A 130 26.16 4.39 -4.04
CA GLN A 130 27.17 4.46 -2.99
C GLN A 130 27.71 3.09 -2.56
N TYR A 131 26.85 2.07 -2.52
CA TYR A 131 27.16 0.77 -1.92
C TYR A 131 27.00 -0.42 -2.88
N ASP A 132 26.80 -0.14 -4.17
CA ASP A 132 26.59 -1.17 -5.22
C ASP A 132 25.43 -2.11 -4.88
N LEU A 133 24.33 -1.55 -4.37
CA LEU A 133 23.15 -2.33 -3.99
C LEU A 133 22.52 -2.97 -5.24
N SER A 134 22.18 -4.26 -5.17
CA SER A 134 21.54 -4.91 -6.32
C SER A 134 20.15 -4.33 -6.57
N GLU A 135 19.73 -4.35 -7.83
CA GLU A 135 18.41 -3.87 -8.20
C GLU A 135 17.29 -4.68 -7.55
N ASP A 136 17.49 -6.00 -7.42
CA ASP A 136 16.53 -6.89 -6.76
C ASP A 136 16.33 -6.53 -5.28
N ILE A 137 17.40 -6.10 -4.59
CA ILE A 137 17.30 -5.63 -3.20
C ILE A 137 16.48 -4.33 -3.15
N ILE A 138 16.71 -3.39 -4.06
CA ILE A 138 15.96 -2.13 -4.12
C ILE A 138 14.48 -2.40 -4.34
N ILE A 139 14.14 -3.23 -5.34
CA ILE A 139 12.77 -3.61 -5.63
C ILE A 139 12.15 -4.29 -4.41
N GLY A 140 12.87 -5.22 -3.78
CA GLY A 140 12.43 -5.89 -2.56
C GLY A 140 12.08 -4.91 -1.44
N LEU A 141 12.97 -3.97 -1.13
CA LEU A 141 12.77 -2.96 -0.08
C LEU A 141 11.59 -2.03 -0.37
N LEU A 142 11.39 -1.65 -1.63
CA LEU A 142 10.24 -0.84 -2.04
C LEU A 142 8.93 -1.56 -1.79
N TRP A 143 8.84 -2.83 -2.20
CA TRP A 143 7.62 -3.63 -2.02
C TRP A 143 7.37 -4.02 -0.58
N ASP A 144 8.41 -4.29 0.21
CA ASP A 144 8.29 -4.56 1.64
C ASP A 144 7.66 -3.36 2.38
N MET A 145 8.17 -2.15 2.15
CA MET A 145 7.59 -0.92 2.71
C MET A 145 6.13 -0.71 2.30
N ILE A 146 5.80 -1.06 1.06
CA ILE A 146 4.45 -0.93 0.53
C ILE A 146 3.49 -1.90 1.21
N THR A 147 3.80 -3.20 1.20
CA THR A 147 2.90 -4.23 1.71
C THR A 147 2.79 -4.16 3.23
N ALA A 148 3.89 -3.93 3.94
CA ALA A 148 3.89 -3.76 5.39
C ALA A 148 3.21 -2.47 5.83
N GLY A 149 3.41 -1.36 5.10
CA GLY A 149 2.94 -0.04 5.52
C GLY A 149 1.46 0.22 5.27
N MET A 150 0.88 -0.32 4.19
CA MET A 150 -0.52 0.00 3.81
C MET A 150 -1.54 -0.61 4.77
N ASP A 151 -1.51 -1.93 4.96
CA ASP A 151 -2.54 -2.63 5.72
C ASP A 151 -2.43 -2.34 7.22
N THR A 152 -1.21 -2.30 7.75
CA THR A 152 -0.99 -2.04 9.18
C THR A 152 -1.45 -0.65 9.60
N ALA A 153 -1.18 0.38 8.78
CA ALA A 153 -1.62 1.75 9.05
C ALA A 153 -3.15 1.88 8.96
N ALA A 154 -3.77 1.27 7.94
CA ALA A 154 -5.23 1.28 7.79
C ALA A 154 -5.92 0.58 8.96
N ILE A 155 -5.50 -0.63 9.31
CA ILE A 155 -6.07 -1.44 10.40
C ILE A 155 -5.89 -0.74 11.75
N THR A 156 -4.70 -0.22 12.04
CA THR A 156 -4.44 0.48 13.31
C THR A 156 -5.32 1.71 13.46
N THR A 157 -5.48 2.48 12.38
CA THR A 157 -6.36 3.67 12.38
C THR A 157 -7.82 3.27 12.54
N GLU A 158 -8.25 2.17 11.90
CA GLU A 158 -9.62 1.64 12.04
C GLU A 158 -9.91 1.26 13.50
N TRP A 159 -9.01 0.53 14.14
CA TRP A 159 -9.14 0.15 15.55
C TRP A 159 -9.10 1.35 16.49
N ALA A 160 -8.20 2.32 16.25
CA ALA A 160 -8.14 3.54 17.04
C ALA A 160 -9.47 4.31 16.98
N MET A 161 -10.05 4.45 15.78
CA MET A 161 -11.35 5.11 15.61
C MET A 161 -12.50 4.32 16.25
N ALA A 162 -12.49 2.99 16.13
CA ALA A 162 -13.47 2.13 16.79
C ALA A 162 -13.41 2.28 18.32
N GLU A 163 -12.21 2.35 18.90
CA GLU A 163 -12.03 2.50 20.35
C GLU A 163 -12.44 3.88 20.85
N MET A 164 -12.16 4.95 20.09
CA MET A 164 -12.63 6.31 20.39
C MET A 164 -14.17 6.40 20.37
N ILE A 165 -14.82 5.75 19.40
CA ILE A 165 -16.29 5.72 19.32
C ILE A 165 -16.88 4.95 20.51
N LYS A 166 -16.25 3.83 20.88
CA LYS A 166 -16.70 2.97 21.99
C LYS A 166 -16.46 3.61 23.35
N ASN A 167 -15.40 4.42 23.50
CA ASN A 167 -15.02 5.06 24.76
C ASN A 167 -14.87 6.58 24.59
N PRO A 168 -15.98 7.35 24.57
CA PRO A 168 -15.96 8.80 24.28
C PRO A 168 -15.23 9.69 25.31
N ARG A 169 -14.65 9.11 26.35
CA ARG A 169 -13.90 9.81 27.41
C ARG A 169 -12.37 9.67 27.26
N VAL A 170 -11.92 8.83 26.33
CA VAL A 170 -10.51 8.71 25.92
C VAL A 170 -10.16 9.87 25.00
#